data_AF-Q22192-F1
#
_entry.id   AF-Q22192-F1
#
_cell.length_a   1.000
_cell.length_b   1.000
_cell.length_c   1.000
_cell.angle_alpha   90.00
_cell.angle_beta   90.00
_cell.angle_gamma   90.00
#
_symmetry.space_group_name_H-M   'P 1'
#
loop_
_entity.id
_entity.type
_entity.pdbx_description
1 polymer ?
#
loop_
_entity_poly.entity_id
_entity_poly.type
_entity_poly.pdbx_seq_one_letter_code
_entity_poly.pdbx_strand_id
1 'polypeptide(L)'
;MAKIFSFVWFSIFIPIVFSSQQAVTVKGIVNCRGHRQPGTFVQLYDEDSIFDSDDLLGSVVADHRGVFCVKGSTEEFTAIEPYVFIEHNCGYEGLNEKRVFSKMIPAEYITEGAKAKHVYHLGDIELLTADAPVQKYEKRIYIETNMEERIRQCIPIYVQYKAFYEKTVFETKVHETVLPTDEEPVEVEEPVVEPTEGDEQMASSSEHITKDNEEHHVDHQEHHEVSDEERRIEEERFRLEEEQKRLDEIRRLEEESLRLEEIRRIEEEKKRIEEIRRQEEEQQRIELERREEERRLESERRAEEERKREEEAKLQEQRRREQEDEHKRRMEEYHRREQERQEALKRREEEIKRREEGEKTRTVSSSEKVEKKDPCVHYPVLTQGQSFSRSIELRHEYVEDPCLKK
;
A
#
# COMPACT_ATOMS: atom_id res chain seq x y z
N MET A 1 -73.26 -23.83 -62.13
CA MET A 1 -72.08 -23.85 -63.03
C MET A 1 -70.97 -23.13 -62.29
N ALA A 2 -70.07 -23.87 -61.63
CA ALA A 2 -68.76 -24.26 -62.16
C ALA A 2 -67.69 -23.21 -61.82
N LYS A 3 -66.65 -23.66 -61.08
CA LYS A 3 -65.23 -23.31 -61.28
C LYS A 3 -64.87 -21.87 -60.80
N ILE A 4 -63.84 -21.60 -60.00
CA ILE A 4 -62.47 -22.13 -59.91
C ILE A 4 -61.84 -21.59 -58.62
N PHE A 5 -60.93 -22.39 -58.06
CA PHE A 5 -59.91 -22.05 -57.07
C PHE A 5 -59.30 -20.65 -57.25
N SER A 6 -59.23 -19.85 -56.19
CA SER A 6 -58.19 -18.83 -56.06
C SER A 6 -57.38 -19.13 -54.81
N PHE A 7 -56.12 -19.44 -55.06
CA PHE A 7 -55.12 -19.86 -54.11
C PHE A 7 -54.92 -18.84 -53.00
N VAL A 8 -54.72 -19.39 -51.81
CA VAL A 8 -54.04 -18.79 -50.67
C VAL A 8 -52.77 -18.08 -51.15
N TRP A 9 -52.78 -16.76 -51.14
CA TRP A 9 -51.56 -15.94 -51.08
C TRP A 9 -51.62 -15.20 -49.75
N PHE A 10 -51.23 -15.92 -48.69
CA PHE A 10 -50.80 -15.32 -47.44
C PHE A 10 -49.50 -14.58 -47.78
N SER A 11 -49.64 -13.41 -48.39
CA SER A 11 -48.54 -12.52 -48.67
C SER A 11 -48.16 -11.88 -47.35
N ILE A 12 -47.23 -12.54 -46.68
CA ILE A 12 -46.45 -12.04 -45.57
C ILE A 12 -45.86 -10.69 -46.02
N PHE A 13 -46.54 -9.60 -45.68
CA PHE A 13 -45.97 -8.26 -45.69
C PHE A 13 -45.01 -8.19 -44.51
N ILE A 14 -43.78 -8.70 -44.69
CA ILE A 14 -42.68 -8.34 -43.81
C ILE A 14 -42.41 -6.85 -44.08
N PRO A 15 -42.64 -5.94 -43.12
CA PRO A 15 -42.15 -4.59 -43.27
C PRO A 15 -40.62 -4.70 -43.44
N ILE A 16 -40.11 -4.22 -44.57
CA ILE A 16 -38.66 -4.06 -44.77
C ILE A 16 -38.22 -3.06 -43.70
N VAL A 17 -37.61 -3.58 -42.64
CA VAL A 17 -37.08 -2.76 -41.56
C VAL A 17 -35.80 -2.14 -42.11
N PHE A 18 -35.83 -0.83 -42.39
CA PHE A 18 -34.65 -0.08 -42.82
C PHE A 18 -33.94 0.43 -41.57
N SER A 19 -32.71 -0.04 -41.32
CA SER A 19 -31.82 0.58 -40.33
C SER A 19 -31.31 1.91 -40.89
N SER A 20 -31.12 2.89 -40.02
CA SER A 20 -30.53 4.18 -40.36
C SER A 20 -29.15 4.29 -39.72
N GLN A 21 -28.13 4.65 -40.50
CA GLN A 21 -26.82 4.92 -39.95
C GLN A 21 -26.84 6.28 -39.25
N GLN A 22 -26.43 6.34 -38.00
CA GLN A 22 -26.38 7.56 -37.19
C GLN A 22 -24.98 7.76 -36.63
N ALA A 23 -24.55 9.03 -36.49
CA ALA A 23 -23.21 9.37 -36.01
C ALA A 23 -23.22 10.57 -35.07
N VAL A 24 -22.28 10.55 -34.12
CA VAL A 24 -22.09 11.57 -33.07
C VAL A 24 -20.60 11.87 -32.87
N THR A 25 -20.27 13.11 -32.51
CA THR A 25 -18.90 13.53 -32.18
C THR A 25 -18.91 14.46 -30.97
N VAL A 26 -18.08 14.14 -29.98
CA VAL A 26 -18.01 14.87 -28.69
C VAL A 26 -16.58 15.32 -28.42
N LYS A 27 -16.43 16.57 -27.96
CA LYS A 27 -15.14 17.17 -27.60
C LYS A 27 -15.21 17.78 -26.20
N GLY A 28 -14.17 17.60 -25.40
CA GLY A 28 -14.08 18.14 -24.05
C GLY A 28 -12.66 18.18 -23.50
N ILE A 29 -12.52 18.67 -22.28
CA ILE A 29 -11.26 18.69 -21.54
C ILE A 29 -11.48 18.11 -20.14
N VAL A 30 -10.64 17.17 -19.73
CA VAL A 30 -10.76 16.46 -18.45
C VAL A 30 -9.82 17.06 -17.40
N ASN A 31 -10.38 17.41 -16.24
CA ASN A 31 -9.69 17.94 -15.08
C ASN A 31 -9.93 17.08 -13.84
N CYS A 32 -8.96 17.07 -12.93
CA CYS A 32 -9.09 16.55 -11.57
C CYS A 32 -8.46 17.58 -10.62
N ARG A 33 -9.22 18.10 -9.65
CA ARG A 33 -8.77 19.14 -8.71
C ARG A 33 -8.17 20.36 -9.43
N GLY A 34 -8.77 20.76 -10.55
CA GLY A 34 -8.27 21.86 -11.39
C GLY A 34 -7.02 21.55 -12.23
N HIS A 35 -6.47 20.34 -12.17
CA HIS A 35 -5.33 19.92 -12.99
C HIS A 35 -5.76 19.07 -14.19
N ARG A 36 -5.22 19.37 -15.37
CA ARG A 36 -5.47 18.60 -16.62
C ARG A 36 -5.11 17.12 -16.43
N GLN A 37 -5.94 16.22 -16.93
CA GLN A 37 -5.77 14.76 -16.81
C GLN A 37 -5.38 14.10 -18.15
N PRO A 38 -4.08 14.13 -18.51
CA PRO A 38 -3.62 13.45 -19.71
C PRO A 38 -3.74 11.93 -19.57
N GLY A 39 -4.06 11.24 -20.67
CA GLY A 39 -4.19 9.78 -20.66
C GLY A 39 -5.56 9.26 -20.18
N THR A 40 -6.52 10.13 -19.89
CA THR A 40 -7.89 9.71 -19.53
C THR A 40 -8.53 8.93 -20.67
N PHE A 41 -9.04 7.73 -20.39
CA PHE A 41 -9.77 6.91 -21.36
C PHE A 41 -11.25 7.31 -21.37
N VAL A 42 -11.72 7.78 -22.52
CA VAL A 42 -13.09 8.27 -22.72
C VAL A 42 -13.80 7.34 -23.69
N GLN A 43 -14.98 6.86 -23.28
CA GLN A 43 -15.83 5.97 -24.07
C GLN A 43 -17.14 6.67 -24.42
N LEU A 44 -17.72 6.29 -25.56
CA LEU A 44 -19.01 6.76 -26.04
C LEU A 44 -19.87 5.52 -26.29
N TYR A 45 -20.99 5.44 -25.59
CA TYR A 45 -21.92 4.31 -25.62
C TYR A 45 -23.27 4.77 -26.15
N ASP A 46 -24.06 3.80 -26.62
CA ASP A 46 -25.50 3.90 -26.86
C ASP A 46 -26.26 3.28 -25.68
N GLU A 47 -27.24 3.96 -25.11
CA GLU A 47 -28.08 3.39 -24.04
C GLU A 47 -29.19 2.55 -24.66
N ASP A 48 -29.14 1.22 -24.45
CA ASP A 48 -30.16 0.30 -24.95
C ASP A 48 -31.20 -0.06 -23.88
N SER A 49 -32.42 -0.36 -24.33
CA SER A 49 -33.52 -0.67 -23.42
C SER A 49 -33.42 -2.09 -22.81
N ILE A 50 -33.38 -2.17 -21.47
CA ILE A 50 -33.61 -3.29 -20.49
C ILE A 50 -33.02 -4.70 -20.79
N PHE A 51 -33.03 -5.19 -22.02
CA PHE A 51 -32.68 -6.56 -22.39
C PHE A 51 -31.35 -6.69 -23.14
N ASP A 52 -30.77 -5.57 -23.59
CA ASP A 52 -29.50 -5.54 -24.28
C ASP A 52 -28.47 -4.71 -23.48
N SER A 53 -27.18 -4.99 -23.70
CA SER A 53 -26.08 -4.25 -23.09
C SER A 53 -25.71 -3.08 -23.98
N ASP A 54 -25.54 -1.89 -23.40
CA ASP A 54 -25.12 -0.67 -24.08
C ASP A 54 -23.98 -0.90 -25.10
N ASP A 55 -24.21 -0.46 -26.34
CA ASP A 55 -23.28 -0.65 -27.45
C ASP A 55 -22.16 0.41 -27.45
N LEU A 56 -20.90 -0.03 -27.57
CA LEU A 56 -19.75 0.89 -27.65
C LEU A 56 -19.66 1.52 -29.05
N LEU A 57 -20.00 2.79 -29.16
CA LEU A 57 -19.92 3.57 -30.40
C LEU A 57 -18.48 4.00 -30.74
N GLY A 58 -17.65 4.26 -29.73
CA GLY A 58 -16.25 4.68 -29.93
C GLY A 58 -15.50 4.99 -28.64
N SER A 59 -14.16 5.03 -28.71
CA SER A 59 -13.30 5.39 -27.57
C SER A 59 -12.08 6.20 -27.99
N VAL A 60 -11.51 6.96 -27.05
CA VAL A 60 -10.32 7.79 -27.27
C VAL A 60 -9.54 8.00 -25.96
N VAL A 61 -8.25 8.30 -26.08
CA VAL A 61 -7.40 8.70 -24.96
C VAL A 61 -7.13 10.20 -25.03
N ALA A 62 -7.35 10.92 -23.93
CA ALA A 62 -7.10 12.36 -23.84
C ALA A 62 -5.61 12.71 -24.03
N ASP A 63 -5.33 13.82 -24.73
CA ASP A 63 -3.97 14.26 -25.04
C ASP A 63 -3.20 14.78 -23.80
N HIS A 64 -1.95 15.22 -23.99
CA HIS A 64 -1.10 15.77 -22.93
C HIS A 64 -1.68 17.01 -22.21
N ARG A 65 -2.73 17.64 -22.76
CA ARG A 65 -3.44 18.79 -22.19
C ARG A 65 -4.78 18.38 -21.56
N GLY A 66 -5.10 17.09 -21.54
CA GLY A 66 -6.40 16.55 -21.09
C GLY A 66 -7.53 16.72 -22.11
N VAL A 67 -7.24 17.11 -23.35
CA VAL A 67 -8.25 17.34 -24.40
C VAL A 67 -8.57 16.03 -25.11
N PHE A 68 -9.85 15.75 -25.34
CA PHE A 68 -10.30 14.58 -26.09
C PHE A 68 -11.30 14.96 -27.20
N CYS A 69 -11.34 14.14 -28.25
CA CYS A 69 -12.35 14.16 -29.30
C CYS A 69 -12.75 12.72 -29.64
N VAL A 70 -13.93 12.29 -29.21
CA VAL A 70 -14.46 10.94 -29.46
C VAL A 70 -15.52 11.01 -30.55
N LYS A 71 -15.50 10.02 -31.46
CA LYS A 71 -16.45 9.89 -32.57
C LYS A 71 -17.02 8.47 -32.53
N GLY A 72 -18.29 8.32 -32.86
CA GLY A 72 -18.93 7.03 -32.96
C GLY A 72 -20.08 7.06 -33.98
N SER A 73 -20.42 5.90 -34.50
CA SER A 73 -21.54 5.69 -35.41
C SER A 73 -22.02 4.25 -35.37
N THR A 74 -23.33 4.05 -35.47
CA THR A 74 -23.97 2.72 -35.51
C THR A 74 -25.11 2.71 -36.52
N GLU A 75 -25.60 1.52 -36.87
CA GLU A 75 -26.77 1.31 -37.73
C GLU A 75 -27.94 0.81 -36.88
N GLU A 76 -28.92 1.67 -36.63
CA GLU A 76 -30.05 1.37 -35.74
C GLU A 76 -31.39 1.77 -36.35
N PHE A 77 -32.44 1.07 -35.90
CA PHE A 77 -33.82 1.36 -36.30
C PHE A 77 -34.42 2.54 -35.54
N THR A 78 -33.98 2.75 -34.30
CA THR A 78 -34.37 3.84 -33.41
C THR A 78 -33.31 4.94 -33.41
N ALA A 79 -33.65 6.13 -32.88
CA ALA A 79 -32.64 7.15 -32.65
C ALA A 79 -31.70 6.68 -31.54
N ILE A 80 -30.40 6.84 -31.76
CA ILE A 80 -29.39 6.49 -30.76
C ILE A 80 -29.54 7.37 -29.50
N GLU A 81 -29.22 6.84 -28.33
CA GLU A 81 -29.20 7.53 -27.04
C GLU A 81 -27.77 7.65 -26.49
N PRO A 82 -26.88 8.44 -27.15
CA PRO A 82 -25.46 8.39 -26.86
C PRO A 82 -25.09 9.07 -25.54
N TYR A 83 -24.18 8.46 -24.79
CA TYR A 83 -23.61 9.04 -23.57
C TYR A 83 -22.09 8.83 -23.47
N VAL A 84 -21.40 9.82 -22.89
CA VAL A 84 -19.97 9.71 -22.59
C VAL A 84 -19.79 9.02 -21.25
N PHE A 85 -18.89 8.04 -21.20
CA PHE A 85 -18.52 7.28 -20.01
C PHE A 85 -17.01 7.41 -19.74
N ILE A 86 -16.66 7.84 -18.53
CA ILE A 86 -15.26 7.95 -18.07
C ILE A 86 -15.15 7.25 -16.72
N GLU A 87 -14.35 6.20 -16.66
CA GLU A 87 -13.96 5.55 -15.41
C GLU A 87 -12.67 6.20 -14.89
N HIS A 88 -12.67 6.67 -13.64
CA HIS A 88 -11.54 7.39 -13.06
C HIS A 88 -11.36 7.13 -11.56
N ASN A 89 -10.21 7.53 -11.03
CA ASN A 89 -9.87 7.46 -9.61
C ASN A 89 -9.66 8.84 -8.96
N CYS A 90 -9.94 9.94 -9.69
CA CYS A 90 -9.84 11.30 -9.16
C CYS A 90 -10.60 11.44 -7.83
N GLY A 91 -9.93 11.88 -6.76
CA GLY A 91 -10.52 12.00 -5.42
C GLY A 91 -10.45 10.74 -4.56
N TYR A 92 -10.14 9.58 -5.17
CA TYR A 92 -10.10 8.26 -4.54
C TYR A 92 -8.72 7.61 -4.72
N GLU A 93 -7.67 8.44 -4.88
CA GLU A 93 -6.33 7.93 -5.12
C GLU A 93 -5.85 7.09 -3.92
N GLY A 94 -5.41 5.85 -4.16
CA GLY A 94 -5.00 4.91 -3.11
C GLY A 94 -6.14 4.06 -2.52
N LEU A 95 -7.37 4.22 -3.00
CA LEU A 95 -8.48 3.30 -2.76
C LEU A 95 -8.64 2.35 -3.96
N ASN A 96 -9.05 1.11 -3.73
CA ASN A 96 -9.41 0.16 -4.79
C ASN A 96 -10.83 0.42 -5.35
N GLU A 97 -11.24 1.68 -5.35
CA GLU A 97 -12.57 2.12 -5.78
C GLU A 97 -12.41 3.08 -6.96
N LYS A 98 -13.11 2.78 -8.05
CA LYS A 98 -13.20 3.68 -9.21
C LYS A 98 -14.56 4.35 -9.21
N ARG A 99 -14.59 5.59 -9.69
CA ARG A 99 -15.82 6.35 -9.94
C ARG A 99 -16.06 6.50 -11.42
N VAL A 100 -17.30 6.77 -11.75
CA VAL A 100 -17.78 6.91 -13.11
C VAL A 100 -18.35 8.30 -13.30
N PHE A 101 -17.90 8.97 -14.35
CA PHE A 101 -18.54 10.14 -14.90
C PHE A 101 -19.35 9.71 -16.13
N SER A 102 -20.67 9.97 -16.11
CA SER A 102 -21.57 9.73 -17.23
C SER A 102 -22.28 11.02 -17.63
N LYS A 103 -22.38 11.27 -18.95
CA LYS A 103 -23.13 12.42 -19.49
C LYS A 103 -23.79 12.08 -20.82
N MET A 104 -25.12 12.11 -20.83
CA MET A 104 -25.91 12.01 -22.07
C MET A 104 -25.65 13.18 -23.03
N ILE A 105 -25.62 12.86 -24.32
CA ILE A 105 -25.45 13.80 -25.42
C ILE A 105 -26.82 14.20 -25.98
N PRO A 106 -27.12 15.50 -26.14
CA PRO A 106 -28.42 15.92 -26.65
C PRO A 106 -28.66 15.42 -28.09
N ALA A 107 -29.90 14.99 -28.36
CA ALA A 107 -30.28 14.39 -29.63
C ALA A 107 -30.04 15.29 -30.86
N GLU A 108 -30.04 16.61 -30.68
CA GLU A 108 -29.73 17.60 -31.75
C GLU A 108 -28.30 17.51 -32.32
N TYR A 109 -27.39 16.81 -31.64
CA TYR A 109 -26.03 16.55 -32.12
C TYR A 109 -25.86 15.21 -32.85
N ILE A 110 -26.91 14.39 -32.88
CA ILE A 110 -26.97 13.15 -33.66
C ILE A 110 -27.28 13.51 -35.11
N THR A 111 -26.57 12.92 -36.05
CA THR A 111 -26.84 13.15 -37.48
C THR A 111 -26.85 11.85 -38.26
N GLU A 112 -27.76 11.77 -39.25
CA GLU A 112 -27.79 10.66 -40.19
C GLU A 112 -26.54 10.60 -41.07
N GLY A 113 -26.04 9.37 -41.28
CA GLY A 113 -24.87 9.01 -42.06
C GLY A 113 -23.67 8.58 -41.20
N ALA A 114 -22.60 8.11 -41.85
CA ALA A 114 -21.40 7.59 -41.19
C ALA A 114 -20.55 8.64 -40.44
N LYS A 115 -20.88 9.94 -40.52
CA LYS A 115 -20.07 11.02 -39.93
C LYS A 115 -20.96 12.11 -39.36
N ALA A 116 -20.67 12.51 -38.12
CA ALA A 116 -21.35 13.60 -37.46
C ALA A 116 -21.16 14.92 -38.22
N LYS A 117 -22.26 15.67 -38.47
CA LYS A 117 -22.19 17.02 -39.07
C LYS A 117 -21.92 18.11 -38.03
N HIS A 118 -22.17 17.80 -36.75
CA HIS A 118 -22.01 18.72 -35.62
C HIS A 118 -21.13 18.09 -34.55
N VAL A 119 -20.49 18.94 -33.74
CA VAL A 119 -19.64 18.52 -32.62
C VAL A 119 -20.25 19.05 -31.34
N TYR A 120 -20.54 18.15 -30.40
CA TYR A 120 -20.97 18.54 -29.06
C TYR A 120 -19.76 18.91 -28.20
N HIS A 121 -19.74 20.15 -27.70
CA HIS A 121 -18.68 20.64 -26.82
C HIS A 121 -19.09 20.48 -25.36
N LEU A 122 -18.53 19.49 -24.68
CA LEU A 122 -18.82 19.19 -23.27
C LEU A 122 -18.14 20.19 -22.30
N GLY A 123 -17.16 20.95 -22.77
CA GLY A 123 -16.45 21.97 -21.99
C GLY A 123 -15.34 21.40 -21.10
N ASP A 124 -15.07 22.08 -19.99
CA ASP A 124 -14.14 21.65 -18.94
C ASP A 124 -14.90 20.75 -17.94
N ILE A 125 -14.52 19.48 -17.87
CA ILE A 125 -15.10 18.47 -16.97
C ILE A 125 -14.22 18.37 -15.73
N GLU A 126 -14.79 18.53 -14.55
CA GLU A 126 -14.11 18.23 -13.29
C GLU A 126 -14.56 16.86 -12.79
N LEU A 127 -13.63 15.91 -12.73
CA LEU A 127 -13.90 14.53 -12.30
C LEU A 127 -14.04 14.39 -10.78
N LEU A 128 -13.57 15.37 -9.99
CA LEU A 128 -13.72 15.34 -8.55
C LEU A 128 -15.20 15.55 -8.16
N THR A 129 -15.81 14.52 -7.57
CA THR A 129 -17.17 14.61 -7.04
C THR A 129 -17.20 15.25 -5.65
N ALA A 130 -18.32 15.87 -5.29
CA ALA A 130 -18.47 16.55 -3.99
C ALA A 130 -18.43 15.58 -2.78
N ASP A 131 -18.79 14.32 -3.00
CA ASP A 131 -18.75 13.23 -2.00
C ASP A 131 -17.38 12.54 -1.91
N ALA A 132 -16.41 12.92 -2.76
CA ALA A 132 -15.08 12.34 -2.71
C ALA A 132 -14.52 12.50 -1.29
N PRO A 133 -14.10 11.40 -0.62
CA PRO A 133 -13.41 11.50 0.64
C PRO A 133 -12.11 12.19 0.28
N VAL A 134 -12.05 13.51 0.50
CA VAL A 134 -10.83 14.29 0.32
C VAL A 134 -9.90 13.79 1.40
N GLN A 135 -9.28 12.64 1.13
CA GLN A 135 -8.20 12.16 1.93
C GLN A 135 -7.22 13.32 1.89
N LYS A 136 -6.83 13.75 3.08
CA LYS A 136 -5.50 14.29 3.31
C LYS A 136 -4.46 13.23 2.88
N TYR A 137 -4.46 12.85 1.61
CA TYR A 137 -3.26 12.45 0.93
C TYR A 137 -2.51 13.76 0.77
N GLU A 138 -1.79 14.11 1.84
CA GLU A 138 -0.52 14.81 1.68
C GLU A 138 0.11 14.18 0.44
N LYS A 139 0.34 15.00 -0.59
CA LYS A 139 1.23 14.63 -1.68
C LYS A 139 2.38 13.93 -0.99
N ARG A 140 2.54 12.63 -1.22
CA ARG A 140 3.85 12.01 -1.08
C ARG A 140 4.63 12.75 -2.16
N ILE A 141 5.22 13.87 -1.77
CA ILE A 141 6.18 14.58 -2.56
C ILE A 141 7.20 13.48 -2.80
N TYR A 142 7.25 12.96 -4.03
CA TYR A 142 8.46 12.35 -4.50
C TYR A 142 9.46 13.50 -4.41
N ILE A 143 10.12 13.61 -3.25
CA ILE A 143 11.37 14.32 -3.15
C ILE A 143 12.18 13.70 -4.27
N GLU A 144 12.80 14.54 -5.11
CA GLU A 144 13.79 14.10 -6.08
C GLU A 144 14.85 13.31 -5.31
N THR A 145 14.58 12.02 -5.21
CA THR A 145 15.31 11.05 -4.42
C THR A 145 16.11 10.27 -5.45
N ASN A 146 17.36 9.98 -5.10
CA ASN A 146 18.23 9.16 -5.93
C ASN A 146 17.49 7.87 -6.32
N MET A 147 17.79 7.30 -7.49
CA MET A 147 17.18 6.06 -8.01
C MET A 147 17.10 4.95 -6.94
N GLU A 148 18.10 4.85 -6.05
CA GLU A 148 18.11 3.91 -4.92
C GLU A 148 16.97 4.13 -3.90
N GLU A 149 16.66 5.38 -3.56
CA GLU A 149 15.58 5.70 -2.62
C GLU A 149 14.21 5.48 -3.25
N ARG A 150 14.07 5.77 -4.56
CA ARG A 150 12.87 5.39 -5.32
C ARG A 150 12.67 3.88 -5.32
N ILE A 151 13.74 3.11 -5.51
CA ILE A 151 13.69 1.64 -5.43
C ILE A 151 13.27 1.22 -4.01
N ARG A 152 13.86 1.78 -2.94
CA ARG A 152 13.49 1.47 -1.55
C ARG A 152 12.02 1.75 -1.24
N GLN A 153 11.47 2.84 -1.76
CA GLN A 153 10.05 3.17 -1.56
C GLN A 153 9.12 2.24 -2.35
N CYS A 154 9.55 1.78 -3.53
CA CYS A 154 8.78 0.85 -4.36
C CYS A 154 8.78 -0.58 -3.80
N ILE A 155 9.82 -1.02 -3.09
CA ILE A 155 9.95 -2.42 -2.60
C ILE A 155 8.75 -2.84 -1.73
N PRO A 156 8.36 -2.13 -0.65
CA PRO A 156 7.22 -2.55 0.17
C PRO A 156 5.89 -2.59 -0.61
N ILE A 157 5.71 -1.63 -1.53
CA ILE A 157 4.51 -1.56 -2.39
C ILE A 157 4.48 -2.74 -3.35
N TYR A 158 5.61 -3.06 -3.98
CA TYR A 158 5.74 -4.21 -4.88
C TYR A 158 5.53 -5.54 -4.14
N VAL A 159 6.06 -5.69 -2.93
CA VAL A 159 5.84 -6.89 -2.10
C VAL A 159 4.36 -7.06 -1.76
N GLN A 160 3.67 -5.99 -1.36
CA GLN A 160 2.23 -6.02 -1.11
C GLN A 160 1.42 -6.36 -2.36
N TYR A 161 1.74 -5.74 -3.49
CA TYR A 161 1.10 -6.01 -4.77
C TYR A 161 1.32 -7.45 -5.23
N LYS A 162 2.55 -7.95 -5.12
CA LYS A 162 2.92 -9.34 -5.46
C LYS A 162 2.15 -10.33 -4.58
N ALA A 163 2.13 -10.14 -3.27
CA ALA A 163 1.36 -11.00 -2.36
C ALA A 163 -0.15 -10.99 -2.67
N PHE A 164 -0.72 -9.83 -3.02
CA PHE A 164 -2.10 -9.71 -3.45
C PHE A 164 -2.36 -10.43 -4.78
N TYR A 165 -1.47 -10.25 -5.77
CA TYR A 165 -1.58 -10.88 -7.09
C TYR A 165 -1.42 -12.39 -7.00
N GLU A 166 -0.47 -12.89 -6.21
CA GLU A 166 -0.30 -14.32 -5.96
C GLU A 166 -1.55 -14.90 -5.31
N LYS A 167 -2.12 -14.23 -4.30
CA LYS A 167 -3.37 -14.69 -3.67
C LYS A 167 -4.54 -14.73 -4.65
N THR A 168 -4.74 -13.68 -5.44
CA THR A 168 -5.90 -13.56 -6.34
C THR A 168 -5.79 -14.38 -7.63
N VAL A 169 -4.56 -14.61 -8.12
CA VAL A 169 -4.32 -15.37 -9.37
C VAL A 169 -4.11 -16.86 -9.11
N PHE A 170 -3.57 -17.28 -7.95
CA PHE A 170 -3.49 -18.70 -7.60
C PHE A 170 -4.82 -19.28 -7.10
N GLU A 171 -5.72 -18.48 -6.50
CA GLU A 171 -7.08 -18.94 -6.17
C GLU A 171 -8.00 -19.10 -7.41
N THR A 172 -7.60 -18.58 -8.57
CA THR A 172 -8.43 -18.59 -9.80
C THR A 172 -7.86 -19.42 -10.97
N LYS A 173 -6.66 -20.01 -10.83
CA LYS A 173 -6.06 -20.86 -11.87
C LYS A 173 -5.96 -22.33 -11.46
N VAL A 174 -7.07 -23.05 -11.63
CA VAL A 174 -7.05 -24.49 -11.91
C VAL A 174 -7.04 -24.66 -13.43
N HIS A 175 -5.90 -24.43 -14.09
CA HIS A 175 -5.45 -25.15 -15.29
C HIS A 175 -4.20 -24.49 -15.89
N GLU A 176 -3.20 -25.34 -16.11
CA GLU A 176 -2.20 -25.27 -17.18
C GLU A 176 -1.04 -24.25 -17.12
N THR A 177 0.08 -24.84 -16.68
CA THR A 177 1.37 -24.94 -17.41
C THR A 177 2.45 -23.87 -17.21
N VAL A 178 3.45 -24.30 -16.42
CA VAL A 178 4.89 -24.30 -16.69
C VAL A 178 5.56 -22.92 -16.85
N LEU A 179 6.14 -22.45 -15.75
CA LEU A 179 7.38 -21.69 -15.76
C LEU A 179 8.49 -22.55 -15.11
N PRO A 180 9.72 -22.58 -15.64
CA PRO A 180 10.76 -23.52 -15.21
C PRO A 180 11.28 -23.22 -13.79
N THR A 181 11.38 -24.27 -12.99
CA THR A 181 12.08 -24.32 -11.69
C THR A 181 13.52 -24.77 -11.90
N ASP A 182 14.47 -24.00 -11.38
CA ASP A 182 15.81 -24.51 -11.05
C ASP A 182 15.80 -24.90 -9.56
N GLU A 183 15.87 -26.21 -9.36
CA GLU A 183 16.13 -27.03 -8.16
C GLU A 183 17.42 -26.57 -7.43
N GLU A 184 17.67 -26.70 -6.12
CA GLU A 184 17.29 -27.68 -5.09
C GLU A 184 17.78 -27.15 -3.70
N PRO A 185 17.16 -27.47 -2.55
CA PRO A 185 17.90 -27.58 -1.30
C PRO A 185 17.70 -28.93 -0.59
N VAL A 186 18.82 -29.47 -0.10
CA VAL A 186 18.99 -30.76 0.59
C VAL A 186 18.49 -30.72 2.05
N GLU A 187 17.71 -31.73 2.45
CA GLU A 187 17.17 -31.98 3.81
C GLU A 187 18.07 -32.91 4.67
N VAL A 188 17.62 -33.13 5.92
CA VAL A 188 17.80 -34.29 6.84
C VAL A 188 18.63 -33.96 8.11
N GLU A 189 18.00 -33.57 9.25
CA GLU A 189 17.34 -34.32 10.36
C GLU A 189 18.26 -34.71 11.55
N GLU A 190 17.79 -34.42 12.77
CA GLU A 190 18.39 -34.85 14.06
C GLU A 190 17.46 -35.82 14.82
N PRO A 191 17.99 -36.69 15.72
CA PRO A 191 17.44 -38.01 16.02
C PRO A 191 16.64 -38.16 17.34
N VAL A 192 15.95 -39.31 17.44
CA VAL A 192 15.04 -39.78 18.51
C VAL A 192 15.77 -40.47 19.69
N VAL A 193 15.16 -40.34 20.86
CA VAL A 193 15.48 -40.77 22.25
C VAL A 193 15.39 -42.29 22.49
N GLU A 194 16.22 -42.87 23.39
CA GLU A 194 15.85 -43.86 24.44
C GLU A 194 16.97 -44.00 25.50
N PRO A 195 16.63 -44.17 26.81
CA PRO A 195 17.50 -44.87 27.75
C PRO A 195 16.79 -45.98 28.55
N THR A 196 17.46 -47.13 28.68
CA THR A 196 17.03 -48.34 29.40
C THR A 196 17.54 -48.44 30.85
N GLU A 197 16.75 -49.16 31.65
CA GLU A 197 16.71 -49.31 33.12
C GLU A 197 17.82 -50.16 33.76
N GLY A 198 17.93 -50.08 35.10
CA GLY A 198 18.67 -51.02 35.97
C GLY A 198 18.37 -50.80 37.46
N ASP A 199 17.75 -51.81 38.07
CA ASP A 199 17.18 -51.91 39.44
C ASP A 199 18.19 -52.07 40.60
N GLU A 200 17.73 -51.83 41.86
CA GLU A 200 17.59 -52.85 42.94
C GLU A 200 17.35 -52.27 44.38
N GLN A 201 16.12 -52.48 44.89
CA GLN A 201 15.61 -53.00 46.21
C GLN A 201 16.41 -52.76 47.53
N MET A 202 15.87 -52.20 48.63
CA MET A 202 14.74 -52.54 49.57
C MET A 202 15.12 -53.35 50.84
N ALA A 203 14.87 -52.78 52.04
CA ALA A 203 14.37 -53.38 53.32
C ALA A 203 14.80 -52.52 54.55
N SER A 204 13.92 -51.81 55.27
CA SER A 204 13.01 -52.24 56.37
C SER A 204 13.77 -52.65 57.66
N SER A 205 13.46 -52.25 58.90
CA SER A 205 12.43 -51.42 59.56
C SER A 205 12.74 -51.34 61.08
N SER A 206 12.34 -50.23 61.69
CA SER A 206 12.12 -49.85 63.11
C SER A 206 11.98 -50.93 64.21
N GLU A 207 12.38 -50.65 65.46
CA GLU A 207 11.56 -50.01 66.53
C GLU A 207 12.32 -49.87 67.88
N HIS A 208 11.92 -48.83 68.62
CA HIS A 208 12.38 -48.40 69.95
C HIS A 208 12.04 -49.38 71.10
N ILE A 209 12.73 -49.25 72.25
CA ILE A 209 12.12 -48.96 73.58
C ILE A 209 13.24 -48.69 74.62
N THR A 210 13.05 -47.61 75.36
CA THR A 210 13.84 -47.12 76.50
C THR A 210 13.48 -47.84 77.81
N LYS A 211 14.40 -47.84 78.79
CA LYS A 211 14.10 -47.50 80.20
C LYS A 211 15.36 -47.48 81.09
N ASP A 212 15.46 -46.37 81.81
CA ASP A 212 16.42 -46.05 82.86
C ASP A 212 16.21 -46.92 84.12
N ASN A 213 17.28 -47.07 84.92
CA ASN A 213 17.26 -46.76 86.35
C ASN A 213 18.68 -46.86 86.94
N GLU A 214 19.12 -45.73 87.50
CA GLU A 214 20.20 -45.62 88.47
C GLU A 214 19.83 -46.38 89.75
N GLU A 215 20.80 -47.02 90.40
CA GLU A 215 20.90 -46.92 91.85
C GLU A 215 22.30 -47.25 92.37
N HIS A 216 22.53 -46.67 93.52
CA HIS A 216 23.80 -46.28 94.10
C HIS A 216 24.30 -47.37 95.08
N HIS A 217 25.62 -47.44 95.22
CA HIS A 217 26.32 -47.45 96.52
C HIS A 217 26.83 -48.76 97.15
N VAL A 218 28.09 -48.62 97.55
CA VAL A 218 28.82 -49.12 98.75
C VAL A 218 29.80 -50.27 98.52
N ASP A 219 31.05 -49.86 98.66
CA ASP A 219 32.31 -50.57 98.62
C ASP A 219 32.53 -51.36 99.93
N HIS A 220 32.68 -52.68 99.85
CA HIS A 220 33.27 -53.49 100.91
C HIS A 220 34.18 -54.56 100.30
N GLN A 221 35.47 -54.32 100.48
CA GLN A 221 36.57 -55.15 100.03
C GLN A 221 36.82 -56.26 101.05
N GLU A 222 36.40 -57.49 100.74
CA GLU A 222 36.93 -58.72 101.34
C GLU A 222 37.64 -59.53 100.26
N HIS A 223 38.93 -59.82 100.48
CA HIS A 223 39.73 -60.68 99.62
C HIS A 223 39.23 -62.13 99.72
N HIS A 224 38.47 -62.58 98.73
CA HIS A 224 38.10 -63.98 98.54
C HIS A 224 39.13 -64.65 97.62
N GLU A 225 39.70 -65.79 98.05
CA GLU A 225 40.51 -66.63 97.17
C GLU A 225 39.60 -67.21 96.08
N VAL A 226 39.88 -66.82 94.84
CA VAL A 226 39.06 -67.11 93.66
C VAL A 226 39.35 -68.53 93.15
N SER A 227 38.31 -69.32 92.91
CA SER A 227 38.38 -70.66 92.34
C SER A 227 38.89 -70.64 90.89
N ASP A 228 39.60 -71.68 90.44
CA ASP A 228 40.05 -71.81 89.03
C ASP A 228 38.91 -71.61 88.01
N GLU A 229 37.67 -71.94 88.38
CA GLU A 229 36.48 -71.72 87.54
C GLU A 229 36.05 -70.25 87.49
N GLU A 230 36.09 -69.55 88.62
CA GLU A 230 35.80 -68.12 88.69
C GLU A 230 36.83 -67.33 87.87
N ARG A 231 38.11 -67.73 87.87
CA ARG A 231 39.13 -67.12 87.00
C ARG A 231 38.82 -67.29 85.52
N ARG A 232 38.27 -68.44 85.09
CA ARG A 232 37.86 -68.64 83.68
C ARG A 232 36.66 -67.77 83.30
N ILE A 233 35.67 -67.67 84.19
CA ILE A 233 34.50 -66.81 84.00
C ILE A 233 34.94 -65.34 83.94
N GLU A 234 35.91 -64.93 84.75
CA GLU A 234 36.48 -63.59 84.74
C GLU A 234 37.31 -63.33 83.48
N GLU A 235 38.12 -64.30 83.02
CA GLU A 235 38.83 -64.23 81.74
C GLU A 235 37.86 -64.14 80.53
N GLU A 236 36.75 -64.89 80.54
CA GLU A 236 35.72 -64.84 79.49
C GLU A 236 34.96 -63.51 79.53
N ARG A 237 34.60 -63.02 80.73
CA ARG A 237 34.01 -61.70 80.91
C ARG A 237 34.95 -60.60 80.41
N PHE A 238 36.23 -60.68 80.72
CA PHE A 238 37.24 -59.73 80.23
C PHE A 238 37.34 -59.73 78.70
N ARG A 239 37.29 -60.91 78.06
CA ARG A 239 37.27 -61.03 76.59
C ARG A 239 36.00 -60.44 75.98
N LEU A 240 34.83 -60.72 76.56
CA LEU A 240 33.56 -60.14 76.11
C LEU A 240 33.51 -58.63 76.31
N GLU A 241 34.05 -58.12 77.41
CA GLU A 241 34.19 -56.67 77.65
C GLU A 241 35.17 -56.02 76.65
N GLU A 242 36.27 -56.68 76.31
CA GLU A 242 37.21 -56.22 75.29
C GLU A 242 36.55 -56.23 73.90
N GLU A 243 35.79 -57.27 73.56
CA GLU A 243 35.02 -57.37 72.32
C GLU A 243 33.93 -56.29 72.24
N GLN A 244 33.20 -56.04 73.33
CA GLN A 244 32.23 -54.95 73.42
C GLN A 244 32.88 -53.58 73.26
N LYS A 245 34.03 -53.33 73.90
CA LYS A 245 34.79 -52.09 73.72
C LYS A 245 35.21 -51.88 72.26
N ARG A 246 35.64 -52.95 71.57
CA ARG A 246 35.99 -52.91 70.14
C ARG A 246 34.77 -52.61 69.26
N LEU A 247 33.61 -53.22 69.54
CA LEU A 247 32.37 -52.95 68.82
C LEU A 247 31.85 -51.52 69.07
N ASP A 248 31.94 -51.02 70.30
CA ASP A 248 31.60 -49.65 70.64
C ASP A 248 32.54 -48.63 69.97
N GLU A 249 33.83 -48.96 69.83
CA GLU A 249 34.80 -48.14 69.09
C GLU A 249 34.48 -48.12 67.59
N ILE A 250 34.16 -49.27 66.98
CA ILE A 250 33.72 -49.34 65.57
C ILE A 250 32.45 -48.51 65.35
N ARG A 251 31.44 -48.65 66.22
CA ARG A 251 30.19 -47.86 66.13
C ARG A 251 30.45 -46.36 66.21
N ARG A 252 31.35 -45.91 67.10
CA ARG A 252 31.75 -44.49 67.19
C ARG A 252 32.42 -44.00 65.90
N LEU A 253 33.33 -44.79 65.34
CA LEU A 253 33.99 -44.44 64.07
C LEU A 253 33.00 -44.39 62.90
N GLU A 254 32.02 -45.30 62.85
CA GLU A 254 30.95 -45.29 61.86
C GLU A 254 30.08 -44.04 62.01
N GLU A 255 29.64 -43.69 63.22
CA GLU A 255 28.88 -42.46 63.50
C GLU A 255 29.66 -41.19 63.12
N GLU A 256 30.97 -41.14 63.42
CA GLU A 256 31.84 -40.04 63.01
C GLU A 256 31.99 -39.96 61.49
N SER A 257 32.12 -41.11 60.80
CA SER A 257 32.20 -41.17 59.34
C SER A 257 30.91 -40.69 58.67
N LEU A 258 29.74 -41.05 59.21
CA LEU A 258 28.44 -40.62 58.71
C LEU A 258 28.23 -39.11 58.91
N ARG A 259 28.67 -38.56 60.06
CA ARG A 259 28.63 -37.11 60.32
C ARG A 259 29.55 -36.34 59.37
N LEU A 260 30.75 -36.84 59.10
CA LEU A 260 31.67 -36.23 58.13
C LEU A 260 31.09 -36.26 56.71
N GLU A 261 30.46 -37.36 56.33
CA GLU A 261 29.78 -37.49 55.03
C GLU A 261 28.58 -36.54 54.89
N GLU A 262 27.79 -36.37 55.95
CA GLU A 262 26.69 -35.41 56.00
C GLU A 262 27.20 -33.96 55.88
N ILE A 263 28.25 -33.60 56.62
CA ILE A 263 28.90 -32.28 56.50
C ILE A 263 29.41 -32.06 55.08
N ARG A 264 30.06 -33.06 54.46
CA ARG A 264 30.53 -32.98 53.07
C ARG A 264 29.41 -32.72 52.09
N ARG A 265 28.28 -33.44 52.22
CA ARG A 265 27.10 -33.24 51.36
C ARG A 265 26.50 -31.84 51.52
N ILE A 266 26.37 -31.35 52.75
CA ILE A 266 25.89 -29.98 53.02
C ILE A 266 26.85 -28.93 52.44
N GLU A 267 28.16 -29.13 52.53
CA GLU A 267 29.15 -28.22 51.93
C GLU A 267 29.10 -28.22 50.40
N GLU A 268 28.96 -29.39 49.77
CA GLU A 268 28.80 -29.48 48.31
C GLU A 268 27.50 -28.84 47.83
N GLU A 269 26.39 -29.06 48.54
CA GLU A 269 25.11 -28.42 48.24
C GLU A 269 25.18 -26.90 48.39
N LYS A 270 25.83 -26.40 49.46
CA LYS A 270 26.09 -24.97 49.64
C LYS A 270 26.93 -24.39 48.51
N LYS A 271 27.96 -25.11 48.03
CA LYS A 271 28.78 -24.70 46.88
C LYS A 271 27.95 -24.63 45.60
N ARG A 272 27.09 -25.61 45.34
CA ARG A 272 26.18 -25.61 44.18
C ARG A 272 25.19 -24.44 44.21
N ILE A 273 24.58 -24.16 45.37
CA ILE A 273 23.65 -23.03 45.53
C ILE A 273 24.38 -21.69 45.33
N GLU A 274 25.59 -21.54 45.87
CA GLU A 274 26.40 -20.33 45.70
C GLU A 274 26.84 -20.12 44.24
N GLU A 275 27.14 -21.19 43.50
CA GLU A 275 27.46 -21.12 42.08
C GLU A 275 26.25 -20.69 41.23
N ILE A 276 25.06 -21.26 41.49
CA ILE A 276 23.81 -20.85 40.83
C ILE A 276 23.52 -19.37 41.10
N ARG A 277 23.66 -18.92 42.36
CA ARG A 277 23.46 -17.50 42.73
C ARG A 277 24.40 -16.58 41.95
N ARG A 278 25.67 -16.96 41.78
CA ARG A 278 26.64 -16.16 41.00
C ARG A 278 26.27 -16.10 39.53
N GLN A 279 25.82 -17.20 38.94
CA GLN A 279 25.36 -17.25 37.55
C GLN A 279 24.10 -16.40 37.36
N GLU A 280 23.14 -16.45 38.27
CA GLU A 280 21.94 -15.60 38.24
C GLU A 280 22.29 -14.12 38.35
N GLU A 281 23.18 -13.74 39.27
CA GLU A 281 23.66 -12.35 39.39
C GLU A 281 24.41 -11.88 38.13
N GLU A 282 25.17 -12.76 37.49
CA GLU A 282 25.84 -12.45 36.23
C GLU A 282 24.86 -12.27 35.07
N GLN A 283 23.87 -13.16 34.95
CA GLN A 283 22.80 -13.03 33.97
C GLN A 283 21.99 -11.75 34.17
N GLN A 284 21.66 -11.38 35.41
CA GLN A 284 20.97 -10.12 35.71
C GLN A 284 21.80 -8.90 35.32
N ARG A 285 23.13 -8.92 35.52
CA ARG A 285 24.02 -7.83 35.07
C ARG A 285 24.02 -7.70 33.55
N ILE A 286 24.18 -8.82 32.82
CA ILE A 286 24.16 -8.84 31.35
C ILE A 286 22.79 -8.36 30.82
N GLU A 287 21.70 -8.79 31.43
CA GLU A 287 20.35 -8.36 31.03
C GLU A 287 20.12 -6.86 31.30
N LEU A 288 20.62 -6.34 32.42
CA LEU A 288 20.53 -4.91 32.75
C LEU A 288 21.32 -4.05 31.75
N GLU A 289 22.55 -4.46 31.42
CA GLU A 289 23.40 -3.78 30.44
C GLU A 289 22.75 -3.76 29.04
N ARG A 290 22.22 -4.91 28.59
CA ARG A 290 21.46 -4.99 27.33
C ARG A 290 20.25 -4.06 27.30
N ARG A 291 19.49 -3.98 28.41
CA ARG A 291 18.34 -3.07 28.53
C ARG A 291 18.77 -1.60 28.54
N GLU A 292 19.92 -1.27 29.12
CA GLU A 292 20.47 0.09 29.07
C GLU A 292 20.93 0.46 27.67
N GLU A 293 21.60 -0.44 26.96
CA GLU A 293 22.00 -0.25 25.57
C GLU A 293 20.79 -0.08 24.65
N GLU A 294 19.76 -0.91 24.80
CA GLU A 294 18.50 -0.80 24.05
C GLU A 294 17.83 0.57 24.27
N ARG A 295 17.79 1.06 25.52
CA ARG A 295 17.27 2.41 25.83
C ARG A 295 18.12 3.51 25.21
N ARG A 296 19.45 3.37 25.17
CA ARG A 296 20.36 4.33 24.52
C ARG A 296 20.11 4.38 23.02
N LEU A 297 20.10 3.23 22.34
CA LEU A 297 19.82 3.12 20.91
C LEU A 297 18.42 3.65 20.56
N GLU A 298 17.41 3.37 21.39
CA GLU A 298 16.07 3.94 21.17
C GLU A 298 16.05 5.46 21.33
N SER A 299 16.75 6.00 22.34
CA SER A 299 16.85 7.45 22.54
C SER A 299 17.58 8.15 21.39
N GLU A 300 18.65 7.53 20.85
CA GLU A 300 19.39 8.04 19.70
C GLU A 300 18.53 8.01 18.44
N ARG A 301 17.79 6.92 18.19
CA ARG A 301 16.85 6.81 17.07
C ARG A 301 15.75 7.86 17.15
N ARG A 302 15.17 8.08 18.34
CA ARG A 302 14.16 9.13 18.55
C ARG A 302 14.73 10.53 18.29
N ALA A 303 15.95 10.80 18.76
CA ALA A 303 16.62 12.08 18.51
C ALA A 303 16.97 12.28 17.02
N GLU A 304 17.35 11.22 16.30
CA GLU A 304 17.57 11.28 14.85
C GLU A 304 16.28 11.48 14.07
N GLU A 305 15.20 10.78 14.42
CA GLU A 305 13.87 10.99 13.84
C GLU A 305 13.37 12.42 14.10
N GLU A 306 13.61 12.98 15.28
CA GLU A 306 13.28 14.37 15.60
C GLU A 306 14.10 15.36 14.77
N ARG A 307 15.42 15.18 14.65
CA ARG A 307 16.27 16.00 13.77
C ARG A 307 15.78 15.96 12.31
N LYS A 308 15.45 14.77 11.81
CA LYS A 308 14.90 14.59 10.45
C LYS A 308 13.57 15.33 10.27
N ARG A 309 12.66 15.23 11.25
CA ARG A 309 11.38 15.97 11.23
C ARG A 309 11.57 17.48 11.27
N GLU A 310 12.52 17.98 12.07
CA GLU A 310 12.85 19.41 12.11
C GLU A 310 13.44 19.91 10.79
N GLU A 311 14.35 19.14 10.18
CA GLU A 311 14.93 19.45 8.86
C GLU A 311 13.87 19.44 7.75
N GLU A 312 12.99 18.44 7.73
CA GLU A 312 11.86 18.36 6.80
C GLU A 312 10.89 19.54 6.98
N ALA A 313 10.56 19.90 8.24
CA ALA A 313 9.70 21.04 8.53
C ALA A 313 10.32 22.37 8.07
N LYS A 314 11.64 22.56 8.28
CA LYS A 314 12.38 23.74 7.78
C LYS A 314 12.34 23.80 6.25
N LEU A 315 12.53 22.66 5.58
CA LEU A 315 12.50 22.57 4.12
C LEU A 315 11.09 22.78 3.54
N GLN A 316 10.05 22.28 4.21
CA GLN A 316 8.65 22.53 3.84
C GLN A 316 8.27 24.00 4.01
N GLU A 317 8.70 24.63 5.12
CA GLU A 317 8.50 26.06 5.36
C GLU A 317 9.24 26.92 4.32
N GLN A 318 10.47 26.53 3.93
CA GLN A 318 11.19 27.20 2.84
C GLN A 318 10.42 27.09 1.51
N ARG A 319 9.94 25.89 1.16
CA ARG A 319 9.12 25.69 -0.06
C ARG A 319 7.83 26.50 -0.04
N ARG A 320 7.17 26.61 1.12
CA ARG A 320 5.95 27.43 1.28
C ARG A 320 6.26 28.91 1.00
N ARG A 321 7.37 29.43 1.54
CA ARG A 321 7.82 30.81 1.28
C ARG A 321 8.15 31.03 -0.19
N GLU A 322 8.85 30.10 -0.83
CA GLU A 322 9.15 30.17 -2.26
C GLU A 322 7.87 30.18 -3.12
N GLN A 323 6.87 29.37 -2.79
CA GLN A 323 5.57 29.37 -3.48
C GLN A 323 4.79 30.66 -3.24
N GLU A 324 4.81 31.21 -2.02
CA GLU A 324 4.18 32.49 -1.70
C GLU A 324 4.83 33.65 -2.45
N ASP A 325 6.17 33.68 -2.52
CA ASP A 325 6.93 34.65 -3.29
C ASP A 325 6.69 34.51 -4.80
N GLU A 326 6.61 33.28 -5.33
CA GLU A 326 6.27 33.02 -6.73
C GLU A 326 4.84 33.48 -7.05
N HIS A 327 3.87 33.14 -6.18
CA HIS A 327 2.49 33.57 -6.33
C HIS A 327 2.39 35.10 -6.31
N LYS A 328 3.11 35.76 -5.40
CA LYS A 328 3.20 37.22 -5.33
C LYS A 328 3.75 37.81 -6.64
N ARG A 329 4.84 37.26 -7.18
CA ARG A 329 5.41 37.69 -8.47
C ARG A 329 4.43 37.51 -9.63
N ARG A 330 3.71 36.39 -9.69
CA ARG A 330 2.69 36.12 -10.72
C ARG A 330 1.52 37.12 -10.61
N MET A 331 1.07 37.44 -9.41
CA MET A 331 0.01 38.43 -9.19
C MET A 331 0.46 39.85 -9.56
N GLU A 332 1.69 40.23 -9.24
CA GLU A 332 2.27 41.51 -9.66
C GLU A 332 2.40 41.60 -11.19
N GLU A 333 2.78 40.52 -11.87
CA GLU A 333 2.82 40.45 -13.34
C GLU A 333 1.41 40.52 -13.95
N TYR A 334 0.43 39.82 -13.37
CA TYR A 334 -0.97 39.90 -13.79
C TYR A 334 -1.50 41.33 -13.68
N HIS A 335 -1.30 41.99 -12.53
CA HIS A 335 -1.72 43.38 -12.35
C HIS A 335 -1.06 44.33 -13.34
N ARG A 336 0.22 44.11 -13.65
CA ARG A 336 0.95 44.88 -14.67
C ARG A 336 0.34 44.70 -16.06
N ARG A 337 0.10 43.47 -16.49
CA ARG A 337 -0.53 43.16 -17.79
C ARG A 337 -1.95 43.71 -17.90
N GLU A 338 -2.70 43.69 -16.80
CA GLU A 338 -4.05 44.25 -16.77
C GLU A 338 -4.03 45.79 -16.85
N GLN A 339 -3.07 46.45 -16.18
CA GLN A 339 -2.84 47.89 -16.36
C GLN A 339 -2.48 48.23 -17.81
N GLU A 340 -1.54 47.50 -18.41
CA GLU A 340 -1.17 47.68 -19.83
C GLU A 340 -2.36 47.48 -20.77
N ARG A 341 -3.22 46.48 -20.50
CA ARG A 341 -4.45 46.23 -21.26
C ARG A 341 -5.44 47.39 -21.13
N GLN A 342 -5.66 47.90 -19.93
CA GLN A 342 -6.54 49.05 -19.70
C GLN A 342 -6.01 50.32 -20.37
N GLU A 343 -4.71 50.56 -20.32
CA GLU A 343 -4.07 51.67 -21.03
C GLU A 343 -4.19 51.53 -22.56
N ALA A 344 -4.00 50.32 -23.10
CA ALA A 344 -4.15 50.05 -24.53
C ALA A 344 -5.60 50.25 -25.00
N LEU A 345 -6.59 49.84 -24.19
CA LEU A 345 -8.01 50.08 -24.46
C LEU A 345 -8.34 51.59 -24.47
N LYS A 346 -7.87 52.34 -23.47
CA LYS A 346 -8.02 53.81 -23.43
C LYS A 346 -7.39 54.48 -24.66
N ARG A 347 -6.18 54.06 -25.06
CA ARG A 347 -5.51 54.57 -26.27
C ARG A 347 -6.33 54.28 -27.54
N ARG A 348 -6.91 53.09 -27.68
CA ARG A 348 -7.79 52.73 -28.81
C ARG A 348 -9.06 53.56 -28.83
N GLU A 349 -9.71 53.76 -27.69
CA GLU A 349 -10.91 54.62 -27.59
C GLU A 349 -10.60 56.06 -27.99
N GLU A 350 -9.47 56.63 -27.54
CA GLU A 350 -9.02 57.96 -27.95
C GLU A 350 -8.69 58.04 -29.45
N GLU A 351 -8.16 56.97 -30.05
CA GLU A 351 -7.91 56.92 -31.50
C GLU A 351 -9.21 56.85 -32.31
N ILE A 352 -10.19 56.05 -31.88
CA ILE A 352 -11.52 55.98 -32.50
C ILE A 352 -12.21 57.34 -32.41
N LYS A 353 -12.21 57.98 -31.23
CA LYS A 353 -12.79 59.31 -31.05
C LYS A 353 -12.17 60.36 -31.99
N ARG A 354 -10.84 60.32 -32.18
CA ARG A 354 -10.14 61.18 -33.15
C ARG A 354 -10.53 60.90 -34.60
N ARG A 355 -10.72 59.64 -34.98
CA ARG A 355 -11.19 59.27 -36.33
C ARG A 355 -12.61 59.75 -36.60
N GLU A 356 -13.52 59.59 -35.63
CA GLU A 356 -14.90 60.06 -35.74
C GLU A 356 -15.00 61.60 -35.85
N GLU A 357 -14.18 62.34 -35.10
CA GLU A 357 -14.08 63.80 -35.22
C GLU A 357 -13.52 64.23 -36.60
N GLY A 358 -12.57 63.46 -37.15
CA GLY A 358 -12.03 63.65 -38.50
C GLY A 358 -13.01 63.33 -39.63
N GLU A 359 -13.89 62.35 -39.45
CA GLU A 359 -14.94 62.03 -40.45
C GLU A 359 -16.08 63.06 -40.45
N LYS A 360 -16.47 63.59 -39.28
CA LYS A 360 -17.49 64.64 -39.17
C LYS A 360 -17.10 65.94 -39.89
N THR A 361 -15.81 66.20 -40.09
CA THR A 361 -15.32 67.35 -40.87
C THR A 361 -15.23 67.08 -42.37
N ARG A 362 -15.44 65.83 -42.83
CA ARG A 362 -15.22 65.42 -44.23
C ARG A 362 -16.49 65.08 -45.03
N THR A 363 -17.69 65.24 -44.47
CA THR A 363 -18.96 64.96 -45.16
C THR A 363 -19.45 66.12 -46.04
N VAL A 364 -18.95 66.19 -47.28
CA VAL A 364 -19.69 66.65 -48.47
C VAL A 364 -19.27 65.75 -49.63
N SER A 365 -20.25 65.20 -50.37
CA SER A 365 -20.09 64.45 -51.63
C SER A 365 -19.59 63.00 -51.54
N SER A 366 -20.54 62.05 -51.52
CA SER A 366 -20.80 61.15 -52.67
C SER A 366 -21.68 59.98 -52.20
N SER A 367 -22.87 59.87 -52.79
CA SER A 367 -23.74 58.71 -52.67
C SER A 367 -23.28 57.65 -53.67
N GLU A 368 -22.83 56.49 -53.20
CA GLU A 368 -22.61 55.33 -54.06
C GLU A 368 -23.17 54.07 -53.40
N LYS A 369 -24.00 53.35 -54.15
CA LYS A 369 -24.75 52.17 -53.72
C LYS A 369 -23.78 51.01 -53.50
N VAL A 370 -23.72 50.48 -52.28
CA VAL A 370 -22.96 49.27 -51.97
C VAL A 370 -23.92 48.08 -51.83
N GLU A 371 -23.83 47.21 -52.82
CA GLU A 371 -24.44 45.88 -52.89
C GLU A 371 -23.80 44.97 -51.81
N LYS A 372 -24.64 44.33 -50.99
CA LYS A 372 -24.20 43.38 -49.95
C LYS A 372 -23.57 42.16 -50.63
N LYS A 373 -22.25 42.00 -50.54
CA LYS A 373 -21.54 40.76 -50.84
C LYS A 373 -21.00 40.13 -49.56
N ASP A 374 -21.32 38.86 -49.37
CA ASP A 374 -20.94 37.99 -48.25
C ASP A 374 -19.43 38.00 -47.99
N PRO A 375 -18.97 38.19 -46.73
CA PRO A 375 -17.56 38.15 -46.38
C PRO A 375 -17.16 36.72 -45.98
N CYS A 376 -17.18 35.75 -46.91
CA CYS A 376 -16.70 34.39 -46.66
C CYS A 376 -16.19 33.68 -47.94
N VAL A 377 -15.39 34.37 -48.77
CA VAL A 377 -14.68 33.72 -49.89
C VAL A 377 -13.31 34.37 -50.05
N HIS A 378 -12.27 33.79 -49.44
CA HIS A 378 -10.87 33.78 -49.89
C HIS A 378 -9.95 33.33 -48.76
N TYR A 379 -9.59 32.05 -48.73
CA TYR A 379 -8.27 31.65 -48.23
C TYR A 379 -7.63 30.72 -49.27
N PRO A 380 -6.41 31.03 -49.74
CA PRO A 380 -5.75 30.25 -50.78
C PRO A 380 -5.16 28.96 -50.20
N VAL A 381 -5.35 27.87 -50.93
CA VAL A 381 -4.71 26.57 -50.73
C VAL A 381 -3.24 26.69 -51.14
N LEU A 382 -2.31 26.43 -50.21
CA LEU A 382 -0.89 26.28 -50.51
C LEU A 382 -0.47 24.81 -50.32
N THR A 383 -0.05 24.21 -51.42
CA THR A 383 0.41 22.84 -51.56
C THR A 383 1.86 22.66 -51.08
N GLN A 384 2.15 21.46 -50.58
CA GLN A 384 3.42 21.00 -50.03
C GLN A 384 4.64 21.27 -50.93
N GLY A 385 5.73 21.71 -50.31
CA GLY A 385 7.05 21.68 -50.91
C GLY A 385 8.11 22.35 -50.03
N GLN A 386 9.07 21.54 -49.58
CA GLN A 386 10.42 21.91 -49.13
C GLN A 386 10.63 22.15 -47.61
N SER A 387 11.20 21.10 -47.02
CA SER A 387 12.08 21.08 -45.86
C SER A 387 13.10 22.22 -45.84
N PHE A 388 13.28 22.90 -44.70
CA PHE A 388 14.61 23.20 -44.14
C PHE A 388 14.49 23.47 -42.63
N SER A 389 15.40 22.83 -41.91
CA SER A 389 15.61 22.89 -40.47
C SER A 389 16.08 24.26 -39.99
N ARG A 390 15.55 24.74 -38.85
CA ARG A 390 16.25 25.17 -37.62
C ARG A 390 15.49 26.27 -36.87
N SER A 391 15.81 26.30 -35.57
CA SER A 391 15.55 27.29 -34.52
C SER A 391 14.19 27.30 -33.81
N ILE A 392 14.31 27.06 -32.51
CA ILE A 392 13.35 27.17 -31.42
C ILE A 392 12.84 28.62 -31.38
N GLU A 393 11.74 28.94 -32.07
CA GLU A 393 10.96 30.18 -31.91
C GLU A 393 9.74 30.17 -32.85
N LEU A 394 8.66 29.53 -32.43
CA LEU A 394 7.30 29.72 -32.97
C LEU A 394 6.28 29.07 -32.01
N ARG A 395 6.14 29.66 -30.82
CA ARG A 395 4.94 29.48 -29.98
C ARG A 395 3.99 30.62 -30.28
N HIS A 396 3.24 30.47 -31.35
CA HIS A 396 1.85 30.91 -31.52
C HIS A 396 1.41 30.46 -32.92
N GLU A 397 0.14 30.07 -32.99
CA GLU A 397 -0.65 29.83 -34.21
C GLU A 397 -0.71 28.38 -34.74
N TYR A 398 -1.97 27.93 -34.90
CA TYR A 398 -2.49 26.61 -35.28
C TYR A 398 -2.58 25.55 -34.17
N VAL A 399 -3.64 25.68 -33.37
CA VAL A 399 -4.27 24.55 -32.67
C VAL A 399 -4.80 23.60 -33.74
N GLU A 400 -4.02 22.58 -34.09
CA GLU A 400 -4.54 21.46 -34.86
C GLU A 400 -5.66 20.80 -34.05
N ASP A 401 -6.87 20.79 -34.63
CA ASP A 401 -8.02 20.14 -34.04
C ASP A 401 -7.79 18.62 -34.05
N PRO A 402 -7.79 17.94 -32.88
CA PRO A 402 -7.59 16.49 -32.81
C PRO A 402 -8.59 15.71 -33.69
N CYS A 403 -9.76 16.31 -33.97
CA CYS A 403 -10.79 15.72 -34.81
C CYS A 403 -10.46 15.73 -36.32
N LEU A 404 -9.43 16.45 -36.77
CA LEU A 404 -9.08 16.58 -38.21
C LEU A 404 -8.02 15.59 -38.70
N LYS A 405 -7.54 14.67 -37.86
CA LYS A 405 -6.72 13.55 -38.33
C LYS A 405 -7.57 12.62 -39.21
N LYS A 406 -7.17 12.49 -40.48
CA LYS A 406 -7.70 11.52 -41.45
C LYS A 406 -7.30 10.10 -41.07
#